data_AF-A0A0Q8W905-F1
#
_entry.id   AF-A0A0Q8W905-F1
#
_cell.length_a   1.000
_cell.length_b   1.000
_cell.length_c   1.000
_cell.angle_alpha   90.00
_cell.angle_beta   90.00
_cell.angle_gamma   90.00
#
_symmetry.space_group_name_H-M   'P 1'
#
loop_
_entity.id
_entity.type
_entity.pdbx_description
1 polymer ?
#
loop_
_entity_poly.entity_id
_entity_poly.type
_entity_poly.pdbx_seq_one_letter_code
_entity_poly.pdbx_strand_id
1 'polypeptide(L)'
;MAAFSACKEIMMRRRLSNLTAALCAVVVLAGCAEAAASAGVAPLIREALPSIEASSQQESELEDGVTEEEYRAAFTRFEACMDDAGSPLVRVHRNDSMIEYSMRAEAYDAGVSDRCYIAEFQQVDERWQFLNKDESVANRANRACLTAAGVTPKTTTEDVWAQILESGLDPTKCAQEYGPE
;
A
#
# COMPACT_ATOMS: atom_id res chain seq x y z
N MET A 1 43.98 -4.45 25.17
CA MET A 1 45.01 -4.72 26.20
C MET A 1 44.98 -3.53 27.15
N ALA A 2 44.20 -3.62 28.24
CA ALA A 2 44.64 -4.00 29.59
C ALA A 2 45.54 -2.90 30.21
N ALA A 3 45.36 -2.40 31.44
CA ALA A 3 44.44 -2.68 32.53
C ALA A 3 44.81 -1.74 33.71
N PHE A 4 44.09 -1.90 34.83
CA PHE A 4 44.42 -1.50 36.20
C PHE A 4 44.19 -0.01 36.58
N SER A 5 43.22 0.32 37.44
CA SER A 5 43.03 -0.08 38.85
C SER A 5 43.97 0.64 39.80
N ALA A 6 43.40 1.50 40.65
CA ALA A 6 43.65 1.54 42.10
C ALA A 6 42.82 2.71 42.66
N CYS A 7 41.80 2.44 43.48
CA CYS A 7 41.94 2.23 44.93
C CYS A 7 42.09 3.58 45.66
N LYS A 8 41.06 3.98 46.42
CA LYS A 8 41.11 4.16 47.88
C LYS A 8 39.94 5.06 48.33
N GLU A 9 38.97 4.50 49.03
CA GLU A 9 38.65 4.83 50.43
C GLU A 9 37.28 4.23 50.81
N ILE A 10 37.31 3.16 51.61
CA ILE A 10 37.01 3.16 53.06
C ILE A 10 35.50 2.95 53.25
N MET A 11 35.10 1.70 53.52
CA MET A 11 34.88 1.17 54.89
C MET A 11 33.66 1.84 55.55
N MET A 12 32.72 1.17 56.20
CA MET A 12 32.58 -0.22 56.60
C MET A 12 31.25 -0.27 57.38
N ARG A 13 30.71 -1.48 57.55
CA ARG A 13 29.82 -1.94 58.65
C ARG A 13 28.32 -1.70 58.43
N ARG A 14 27.63 -2.74 57.96
CA ARG A 14 27.13 -3.94 58.71
C ARG A 14 25.95 -3.58 59.59
N ARG A 15 24.79 -4.22 59.38
CA ARG A 15 24.32 -5.34 60.22
C ARG A 15 23.42 -6.29 59.41
N LEU A 16 23.84 -7.56 59.36
CA LEU A 16 22.98 -8.73 59.14
C LEU A 16 22.21 -9.03 60.42
N SER A 17 20.99 -9.57 60.32
CA SER A 17 20.44 -10.56 61.26
C SER A 17 19.23 -11.30 60.66
N ASN A 18 19.49 -12.53 60.20
CA ASN A 18 18.83 -13.81 60.48
C ASN A 18 17.29 -13.98 60.48
N LEU A 19 16.83 -14.81 59.52
CA LEU A 19 16.02 -16.04 59.63
C LEU A 19 15.01 -16.20 60.80
N THR A 20 13.72 -16.41 60.48
CA THR A 20 12.91 -17.51 61.06
C THR A 20 11.65 -17.79 60.20
N ALA A 21 11.32 -19.08 60.05
CA ALA A 21 10.17 -19.61 59.29
C ALA A 21 8.85 -19.56 60.09
N ALA A 22 7.71 -19.51 59.41
CA ALA A 22 6.44 -20.00 59.95
C ALA A 22 5.46 -20.41 58.84
N LEU A 23 5.05 -21.67 58.94
CA LEU A 23 3.99 -22.40 58.26
C LEU A 23 2.61 -21.88 58.72
N CYS A 24 1.59 -21.74 57.84
CA CYS A 24 0.18 -21.89 58.24
C CYS A 24 -0.82 -21.97 57.06
N ALA A 25 -1.45 -23.14 56.98
CA ALA A 25 -2.88 -23.43 56.79
C ALA A 25 -3.69 -22.94 55.56
N VAL A 26 -4.33 -23.95 54.95
CA VAL A 26 -5.36 -23.99 53.91
C VAL A 26 -6.69 -23.36 54.36
N VAL A 27 -7.36 -22.61 53.47
CA VAL A 27 -8.83 -22.43 53.49
C VAL A 27 -9.38 -22.59 52.06
N VAL A 28 -10.29 -23.56 51.92
CA VAL A 28 -11.08 -23.88 50.72
C VAL A 28 -12.34 -23.03 50.73
N LEU A 29 -12.70 -22.38 49.61
CA LEU A 29 -14.10 -22.10 49.26
C LEU A 29 -14.29 -22.15 47.74
N ALA A 30 -15.18 -23.04 47.32
CA ALA A 30 -15.60 -23.28 45.95
C ALA A 30 -16.29 -22.03 45.37
N GLY A 31 -15.69 -21.42 44.35
CA GLY A 31 -16.36 -20.46 43.48
C GLY A 31 -17.00 -21.20 42.32
N CYS A 32 -18.33 -21.20 42.25
CA CYS A 32 -19.06 -21.52 41.04
C CYS A 32 -18.73 -20.45 40.00
N ALA A 33 -17.82 -20.77 39.07
CA ALA A 33 -17.72 -20.04 37.82
C ALA A 33 -18.58 -20.77 36.79
N GLU A 34 -19.82 -20.32 36.63
CA GLU A 34 -20.57 -20.57 35.40
C GLU A 34 -19.82 -19.90 34.26
N ALA A 35 -18.96 -20.69 33.61
CA ALA A 35 -18.42 -20.35 32.32
C ALA A 35 -19.58 -20.41 31.32
N ALA A 36 -20.29 -19.30 31.18
CA ALA A 36 -21.07 -19.06 29.98
C ALA A 36 -20.09 -19.15 28.81
N ALA A 37 -20.16 -20.26 28.07
CA ALA A 37 -19.47 -20.43 26.80
C ALA A 37 -20.08 -19.42 25.81
N SER A 38 -19.62 -18.18 25.90
CA SER A 38 -19.64 -17.25 24.78
C SER A 38 -18.83 -17.96 23.69
N ALA A 39 -19.50 -18.42 22.64
CA ALA A 39 -18.87 -18.83 21.40
C ALA A 39 -18.00 -17.65 20.94
N GLY A 40 -16.73 -17.70 21.32
CA GLY A 40 -15.78 -16.65 21.06
C GLY A 40 -15.60 -16.58 19.56
N VAL A 41 -16.12 -15.51 18.96
CA VAL A 41 -15.62 -15.09 17.64
C VAL A 41 -14.15 -14.77 17.89
N ALA A 42 -13.28 -15.68 17.47
CA ALA A 42 -11.84 -15.45 17.53
C ALA A 42 -11.56 -14.12 16.82
N PRO A 43 -10.72 -13.23 17.37
CA PRO A 43 -10.38 -11.98 16.70
C PRO A 43 -9.83 -12.31 15.31
N LEU A 44 -10.44 -11.73 14.27
CA LEU A 44 -9.92 -11.79 12.91
C LEU A 44 -8.59 -11.04 12.89
N ILE A 45 -7.49 -11.79 12.95
CA ILE A 45 -6.13 -11.29 12.72
C ILE A 45 -5.84 -11.37 11.22
N ARG A 46 -5.26 -10.30 10.66
CA ARG A 46 -5.00 -10.12 9.22
C ARG A 46 -4.24 -11.30 8.59
N GLU A 47 -3.39 -11.98 9.34
CA GLU A 47 -2.64 -13.18 8.91
C GLU A 47 -3.50 -14.42 8.68
N ALA A 48 -4.73 -14.46 9.20
CA ALA A 48 -5.66 -15.58 9.03
C ALA A 48 -6.61 -15.42 7.82
N LEU A 49 -6.55 -14.28 7.12
CA LEU A 49 -7.31 -14.09 5.89
C LEU A 49 -6.58 -14.78 4.72
N PRO A 50 -7.29 -15.47 3.83
CA PRO A 50 -6.68 -16.02 2.63
C PRO A 50 -6.04 -14.87 1.82
N SER A 51 -4.82 -15.10 1.35
CA SER A 51 -4.17 -14.15 0.45
C SER A 51 -4.93 -14.09 -0.87
N ILE A 52 -5.06 -12.88 -1.40
CA ILE A 52 -5.54 -12.69 -2.76
C ILE A 52 -4.32 -12.80 -3.65
N GLU A 53 -4.28 -13.85 -4.47
CA GLU A 53 -3.18 -14.09 -5.41
C GLU A 53 -3.56 -13.52 -6.78
N ALA A 54 -2.54 -13.08 -7.52
CA ALA A 54 -2.73 -12.71 -8.91
C ALA A 54 -3.08 -13.94 -9.75
N SER A 55 -3.84 -13.73 -10.83
CA SER A 55 -4.13 -14.79 -11.79
C SER A 55 -2.86 -15.20 -12.53
N SER A 56 -2.78 -16.49 -12.90
CA SER A 56 -1.70 -17.00 -13.76
C SER A 56 -1.64 -16.29 -15.11
N GLN A 57 -2.73 -15.65 -15.54
CA GLN A 57 -2.76 -14.87 -16.77
C GLN A 57 -1.89 -13.61 -16.63
N GLN A 58 -1.98 -12.89 -15.49
CA GLN A 58 -1.09 -11.76 -15.23
C GLN A 58 0.38 -12.22 -15.20
N GLU A 59 0.68 -13.37 -14.59
CA GLU A 59 2.05 -13.90 -14.55
C GLU A 59 2.62 -14.11 -15.96
N SER A 60 1.82 -14.67 -16.88
CA SER A 60 2.24 -14.87 -18.27
C SER A 60 2.44 -13.57 -19.04
N GLU A 61 1.60 -12.56 -18.82
CA GLU A 61 1.66 -11.24 -19.48
C GLU A 61 2.89 -10.41 -19.03
N LEU A 62 3.58 -10.83 -17.98
CA LEU A 62 4.75 -10.15 -17.45
C LEU A 62 6.09 -10.71 -17.98
N GLU A 63 6.09 -11.87 -18.63
CA GLU A 63 7.33 -12.59 -19.00
C GLU A 63 8.18 -11.84 -20.03
N ASP A 64 7.55 -11.24 -21.04
CA ASP A 64 8.20 -10.50 -22.13
C ASP A 64 7.87 -9.00 -22.13
N GLY A 65 7.16 -8.55 -21.09
CA GLY A 65 6.70 -7.18 -20.92
C GLY A 65 5.28 -6.99 -21.42
N VAL A 66 4.55 -6.07 -20.78
CA VAL A 66 3.12 -5.88 -21.06
C VAL A 66 2.92 -5.11 -22.36
N THR A 67 2.18 -5.70 -23.28
CA THR A 67 1.67 -5.06 -24.50
C THR A 67 0.35 -4.30 -24.23
N GLU A 68 -0.03 -3.40 -25.15
CA GLU A 68 -1.29 -2.65 -25.02
C GLU A 68 -2.51 -3.58 -25.03
N GLU A 69 -2.44 -4.65 -25.84
CA GLU A 69 -3.51 -5.65 -25.92
C GLU A 69 -3.68 -6.37 -24.58
N GLU A 70 -2.60 -6.81 -23.95
CA GLU A 70 -2.61 -7.48 -22.65
C GLU A 70 -3.08 -6.54 -21.54
N TYR A 71 -2.62 -5.28 -21.54
CA TYR A 71 -3.10 -4.26 -20.61
C TYR A 71 -4.62 -4.08 -20.69
N ARG A 72 -5.16 -3.95 -21.91
CA ARG A 72 -6.60 -3.78 -22.13
C ARG A 72 -7.38 -5.06 -21.83
N ALA A 73 -6.80 -6.23 -22.10
CA ALA A 73 -7.40 -7.52 -21.77
C ALA A 73 -7.48 -7.72 -20.25
N ALA A 74 -6.40 -7.42 -19.52
CA ALA A 74 -6.35 -7.47 -18.07
C ALA A 74 -7.35 -6.51 -17.42
N PHE A 75 -7.47 -5.27 -17.92
CA PHE A 75 -8.51 -4.35 -17.47
C PHE A 75 -9.92 -4.92 -17.69
N THR A 76 -10.16 -5.58 -18.82
CA THR A 76 -11.45 -6.19 -19.13
C THR A 76 -11.78 -7.34 -18.16
N ARG A 77 -10.79 -8.14 -17.74
CA ARG A 77 -10.98 -9.16 -16.70
C ARG A 77 -11.31 -8.55 -15.34
N PHE A 78 -10.62 -7.47 -14.98
CA PHE A 78 -10.91 -6.72 -13.75
C PHE A 78 -12.33 -6.14 -13.76
N GLU A 79 -12.73 -5.48 -14.84
CA GLU A 79 -14.09 -4.96 -15.00
C GLU A 79 -15.15 -6.06 -14.90
N ALA A 80 -14.93 -7.20 -15.56
CA ALA A 80 -15.83 -8.35 -15.46
C ALA A 80 -15.94 -8.89 -14.03
N CYS A 81 -14.82 -9.01 -13.29
CA CYS A 81 -14.83 -9.42 -11.88
C CYS A 81 -15.63 -8.45 -11.00
N MET A 82 -15.49 -7.13 -11.24
CA MET A 82 -16.23 -6.09 -10.53
C MET A 82 -17.73 -6.16 -10.83
N ASP A 83 -18.10 -6.37 -12.10
CA ASP A 83 -19.48 -6.53 -12.55
C ASP A 83 -20.15 -7.77 -11.94
N ASP A 84 -19.46 -8.92 -11.97
CA ASP A 84 -19.93 -10.17 -11.38
C ASP A 84 -20.13 -10.06 -9.86
N ALA A 85 -19.33 -9.22 -9.20
CA ALA A 85 -19.46 -8.90 -7.78
C ALA A 85 -20.52 -7.82 -7.48
N GLY A 86 -21.28 -7.36 -8.48
CA GLY A 86 -22.33 -6.35 -8.33
C GLY A 86 -21.79 -4.94 -8.03
N SER A 87 -20.51 -4.70 -8.30
CA SER A 87 -19.79 -3.45 -7.99
C SER A 87 -19.16 -2.84 -9.26
N PRO A 88 -19.96 -2.55 -10.31
CA PRO A 88 -19.43 -2.12 -11.61
C PRO A 88 -18.62 -0.84 -11.50
N LEU A 89 -17.55 -0.77 -12.31
CA LEU A 89 -16.74 0.44 -12.48
C LEU A 89 -17.59 1.58 -13.05
N VAL A 90 -17.21 2.81 -12.76
CA VAL A 90 -17.87 4.02 -13.27
C VAL A 90 -16.86 4.97 -13.90
N ARG A 91 -17.30 5.85 -14.80
CA ARG A 91 -16.44 6.83 -15.49
C ARG A 91 -15.21 6.18 -16.15
N VAL A 92 -15.42 5.09 -16.88
CA VAL A 92 -14.35 4.36 -17.56
C VAL A 92 -13.97 5.08 -18.86
N HIS A 93 -12.72 5.54 -18.96
CA HIS A 93 -12.13 6.19 -20.13
C HIS A 93 -10.97 5.33 -20.66
N ARG A 94 -11.12 4.80 -21.88
CA ARG A 94 -10.18 3.83 -22.48
C ARG A 94 -9.32 4.39 -23.61
N ASN A 95 -9.54 5.64 -24.00
CA ASN A 95 -8.97 6.19 -25.23
C ASN A 95 -7.53 6.69 -25.06
N ASP A 96 -7.07 6.85 -23.83
CA ASP A 96 -5.69 7.22 -23.50
C ASP A 96 -4.78 5.98 -23.41
N SER A 97 -3.47 6.23 -23.31
CA SER A 97 -2.48 5.19 -23.05
C SER A 97 -2.68 4.52 -21.69
N MET A 98 -3.29 5.23 -20.74
CA MET A 98 -3.68 4.70 -19.43
C MET A 98 -5.19 4.72 -19.32
N ILE A 99 -5.78 3.65 -18.79
CA ILE A 99 -7.22 3.57 -18.58
C ILE A 99 -7.56 4.30 -17.29
N GLU A 100 -8.44 5.29 -17.38
CA GLU A 100 -8.96 5.99 -16.21
C GLU A 100 -10.33 5.41 -15.85
N TYR A 101 -10.56 5.21 -14.56
CA TYR A 101 -11.82 4.69 -14.05
C TYR A 101 -12.04 5.16 -12.62
N SER A 102 -13.26 4.98 -12.13
CA SER A 102 -13.64 5.25 -10.76
C SER A 102 -14.42 4.06 -10.20
N MET A 103 -14.41 3.93 -8.89
CA MET A 103 -15.15 2.93 -8.15
C MET A 103 -16.04 3.62 -7.12
N ARG A 104 -17.14 2.97 -6.74
CA ARG A 104 -17.95 3.45 -5.62
C ARG A 104 -17.29 3.05 -4.31
N ALA A 105 -17.50 3.83 -3.25
CA ALA A 105 -16.88 3.59 -1.95
C ALA A 105 -17.23 2.19 -1.38
N GLU A 106 -18.44 1.70 -1.66
CA GLU A 106 -18.92 0.40 -1.18
C GLU A 106 -18.09 -0.77 -1.71
N ALA A 107 -17.54 -0.66 -2.93
CA ALA A 107 -16.67 -1.69 -3.51
C ALA A 107 -15.35 -1.80 -2.74
N TYR A 108 -14.84 -0.67 -2.23
CA TYR A 108 -13.64 -0.61 -1.40
C TYR A 108 -13.91 -1.14 0.00
N ASP A 109 -14.97 -0.67 0.64
CA ASP A 109 -15.34 -1.07 2.01
C ASP A 109 -15.63 -2.58 2.10
N ALA A 110 -16.20 -3.17 1.05
CA ALA A 110 -16.44 -4.60 0.94
C ALA A 110 -15.21 -5.42 0.50
N GLY A 111 -14.08 -4.78 0.18
CA GLY A 111 -12.86 -5.42 -0.32
C GLY A 111 -13.00 -6.04 -1.72
N VAL A 112 -14.06 -5.70 -2.46
CA VAL A 112 -14.31 -6.20 -3.81
C VAL A 112 -13.29 -5.60 -4.79
N SER A 113 -13.00 -4.31 -4.66
CA SER A 113 -11.99 -3.64 -5.48
C SER A 113 -10.64 -4.33 -5.37
N ASP A 114 -10.15 -4.53 -4.15
CA ASP A 114 -8.84 -5.11 -3.90
C ASP A 114 -8.79 -6.54 -4.41
N ARG A 115 -9.82 -7.34 -4.13
CA ARG A 115 -9.88 -8.72 -4.61
C ARG A 115 -9.81 -8.80 -6.14
N CYS A 116 -10.65 -8.05 -6.84
CA CYS A 116 -10.68 -8.09 -8.30
C CYS A 116 -9.44 -7.45 -8.93
N TYR A 117 -8.96 -6.34 -8.37
CA TYR A 117 -7.80 -5.63 -8.90
C TYR A 117 -6.52 -6.46 -8.74
N ILE A 118 -6.24 -6.97 -7.54
CA ILE A 118 -5.08 -7.83 -7.27
C ILE A 118 -5.14 -9.09 -8.15
N ALA A 119 -6.30 -9.74 -8.23
CA ALA A 119 -6.45 -10.98 -8.98
C ALA A 119 -6.29 -10.80 -10.49
N GLU A 120 -6.80 -9.71 -11.08
CA GLU A 120 -6.94 -9.63 -12.54
C GLU A 120 -6.09 -8.59 -13.26
N PHE A 121 -5.65 -7.53 -12.57
CA PHE A 121 -5.12 -6.36 -13.27
C PHE A 121 -3.90 -5.68 -12.63
N GLN A 122 -3.71 -5.76 -11.31
CA GLN A 122 -2.73 -4.94 -10.60
C GLN A 122 -1.31 -5.01 -11.18
N GLN A 123 -0.77 -6.21 -11.37
CA GLN A 123 0.64 -6.35 -11.77
C GLN A 123 0.86 -5.85 -13.20
N VAL A 124 -0.12 -6.12 -14.07
CA VAL A 124 -0.12 -5.67 -15.47
C VAL A 124 -0.25 -4.16 -15.55
N ASP A 125 -1.16 -3.56 -14.77
CA ASP A 125 -1.36 -2.11 -14.69
C ASP A 125 -0.13 -1.39 -14.15
N GLU A 126 0.44 -1.85 -13.03
CA GLU A 126 1.66 -1.29 -12.46
C GLU A 126 2.83 -1.32 -13.46
N ARG A 127 3.01 -2.45 -14.16
CA ARG A 127 4.06 -2.60 -15.17
C ARG A 127 3.82 -1.69 -16.36
N TRP A 128 2.60 -1.63 -16.86
CA TRP A 128 2.21 -0.79 -18.00
C TRP A 128 2.36 0.70 -17.67
N GLN A 129 1.86 1.15 -16.53
CA GLN A 129 1.98 2.54 -16.10
C GLN A 129 3.43 2.98 -15.94
N PHE A 130 4.30 2.11 -15.39
CA PHE A 130 5.72 2.40 -15.29
C PHE A 130 6.39 2.59 -16.67
N LEU A 131 6.07 1.70 -17.63
CA LEU A 131 6.63 1.76 -18.98
C LEU A 131 6.11 2.97 -19.78
N ASN A 132 4.90 3.43 -19.49
CA ASN A 132 4.20 4.47 -20.27
C ASN A 132 4.04 5.81 -19.54
N LYS A 133 4.66 6.00 -18.36
CA LYS A 133 4.54 7.23 -17.55
C LYS A 133 4.89 8.50 -18.31
N ASP A 134 5.86 8.42 -19.24
CA ASP A 134 6.32 9.54 -20.06
C ASP A 134 5.26 10.02 -21.05
N GLU A 135 4.30 9.15 -21.38
CA GLU A 135 3.17 9.46 -22.25
C GLU A 135 1.90 9.80 -21.47
N SER A 136 1.94 9.75 -20.14
CA SER A 136 0.78 10.03 -19.29
C SER A 136 0.19 11.40 -19.56
N VAL A 137 -1.12 11.53 -19.36
CA VAL A 137 -1.86 12.79 -19.51
C VAL A 137 -1.22 13.90 -18.69
N ALA A 138 -0.83 13.60 -17.45
CA ALA A 138 -0.14 14.54 -16.56
C ALA A 138 1.21 15.00 -17.13
N ASN A 139 2.03 14.09 -17.67
CA ASN A 139 3.31 14.48 -18.25
C ASN A 139 3.11 15.33 -19.52
N ARG A 140 2.08 15.03 -20.34
CA ARG A 140 1.73 15.88 -21.50
C ARG A 140 1.35 17.30 -21.08
N ALA A 141 0.56 17.45 -20.02
CA ALA A 141 0.20 18.75 -19.45
C ALA A 141 1.44 19.54 -18.97
N ASN A 142 2.37 18.88 -18.28
CA ASN A 142 3.62 19.51 -17.84
C ASN A 142 4.49 19.97 -19.03
N ARG A 143 4.61 19.15 -20.07
CA ARG A 143 5.34 19.50 -21.29
C ARG A 143 4.68 20.68 -22.03
N ALA A 144 3.35 20.74 -22.05
CA ALA A 144 2.62 21.88 -22.60
C ALA A 144 2.89 23.17 -21.79
N CYS A 145 2.88 23.08 -20.45
CA CYS A 145 3.19 24.20 -19.56
C CYS A 145 4.60 24.76 -19.79
N LEU A 146 5.62 23.87 -19.89
CA LEU A 146 7.00 24.26 -20.21
C LEU A 146 7.08 24.97 -21.57
N THR A 147 6.41 24.42 -22.58
CA THR A 147 6.39 25.00 -23.94
C THR A 147 5.78 26.40 -23.93
N ALA A 148 4.68 26.60 -23.20
CA ALA A 148 4.04 27.91 -23.05
C ALA A 148 4.95 28.93 -22.33
N ALA A 149 5.81 28.47 -21.43
CA ALA A 149 6.82 29.28 -20.77
C ALA A 149 8.10 29.51 -21.62
N GLY A 150 8.15 29.00 -22.85
CA GLY A 150 9.31 29.13 -23.74
C GLY A 150 10.45 28.15 -23.44
N VAL A 151 10.19 27.10 -22.65
CA VAL A 151 11.16 26.05 -22.32
C VAL A 151 10.89 24.82 -23.18
N THR A 152 11.90 24.35 -23.92
CA THR A 152 11.80 23.09 -24.68
C THR A 152 11.70 21.91 -23.71
N PRO A 153 10.60 21.13 -23.71
CA PRO A 153 10.45 20.02 -22.77
C PRO A 153 11.36 18.85 -23.13
N LYS A 154 11.96 18.24 -22.11
CA LYS A 154 12.63 16.94 -22.21
C LYS A 154 11.58 15.81 -22.39
N THR A 155 12.08 14.59 -22.53
CA THR A 155 11.25 13.41 -22.85
C THR A 155 10.73 12.70 -21.61
N THR A 156 11.59 12.46 -20.62
CA THR A 156 11.22 11.66 -19.44
C THR A 156 10.42 12.48 -18.44
N THR A 157 9.50 11.82 -17.73
CA THR A 157 8.66 12.44 -16.71
C THR A 157 9.50 13.08 -15.60
N GLU A 158 10.55 12.39 -15.15
CA GLU A 158 11.46 12.91 -14.14
C GLU A 158 12.16 14.19 -14.59
N ASP A 159 12.64 14.20 -15.83
CA ASP A 159 13.30 15.36 -16.42
C ASP A 159 12.34 16.54 -16.62
N VAL A 160 11.13 16.27 -17.11
CA VAL A 160 10.08 17.28 -17.30
C VAL A 160 9.68 17.89 -15.96
N TRP A 161 9.52 17.06 -14.93
CA TRP A 161 9.22 17.54 -13.59
C TRP A 161 10.35 18.42 -13.02
N ALA A 162 11.60 18.02 -13.19
CA ALA A 162 12.74 18.84 -12.82
C ALA A 162 12.73 20.20 -13.54
N GLN A 163 12.43 20.23 -14.84
CA GLN A 163 12.32 21.49 -15.60
C GLN A 163 11.22 22.41 -15.06
N ILE A 164 10.05 21.86 -14.66
CA ILE A 164 8.97 22.66 -14.04
C ILE A 164 9.49 23.36 -12.78
N LEU A 165 10.14 22.62 -11.89
CA LEU A 165 10.67 23.15 -10.63
C LEU A 165 11.81 24.16 -10.85
N GLU A 166 12.76 23.85 -11.73
CA GLU A 166 13.90 24.72 -12.05
C GLU A 166 13.47 26.02 -12.74
N SER A 167 12.39 25.99 -13.51
CA SER A 167 11.82 27.17 -14.18
C SER A 167 10.96 28.03 -13.24
N GLY A 168 10.76 27.61 -11.99
CA GLY A 168 9.91 28.30 -11.01
C GLY A 168 8.42 28.30 -11.38
N LEU A 169 7.98 27.33 -12.20
CA LEU A 169 6.58 27.16 -12.57
C LEU A 169 5.83 26.44 -11.44
N ASP A 170 4.57 26.82 -11.21
CA ASP A 170 3.71 26.15 -10.23
C ASP A 170 3.10 24.88 -10.85
N PRO A 171 3.43 23.68 -10.34
CA PRO A 171 2.91 22.43 -10.89
C PRO A 171 1.38 22.31 -10.81
N THR A 172 0.78 22.88 -9.76
CA THR A 172 -0.68 22.87 -9.57
C THR A 172 -1.34 23.68 -10.67
N LYS A 173 -0.78 24.85 -10.97
CA LYS A 173 -1.26 25.71 -12.04
C LYS A 173 -1.06 25.08 -13.41
N CYS A 174 0.08 24.44 -13.66
CA CYS A 174 0.31 23.69 -14.90
C CYS A 174 -0.74 22.58 -15.10
N ALA A 175 -1.06 21.81 -14.04
CA ALA A 175 -2.09 20.78 -14.11
C ALA A 175 -3.49 21.35 -14.35
N GLN A 176 -3.83 22.50 -13.76
CA GLN A 176 -5.13 23.15 -13.94
C GLN A 176 -5.32 23.79 -15.32
N GLU A 177 -4.27 24.41 -15.88
CA GLU A 177 -4.37 25.12 -17.15
C GLU A 177 -4.17 24.22 -18.37
N TYR A 178 -3.40 23.13 -18.24
CA TYR A 178 -3.01 22.27 -19.36
C TYR A 178 -3.39 20.79 -19.18
N GLY A 179 -4.06 20.44 -18.08
CA GLY A 179 -4.66 19.12 -17.89
C GLY A 179 -5.91 18.92 -18.75
N PRO A 180 -6.40 17.67 -18.86
CA PRO A 180 -7.69 17.37 -19.48
C PRO A 180 -8.84 17.98 -18.65
N GLU A 181 -9.93 18.34 -19.32
CA GLU A 181 -11.19 18.79 -18.67
C GLU A 181 -11.97 17.65 -18.02
#